data_AF-A0A7Z2ZMZ1-F1
#
_entry.id   AF-A0A7Z2ZMZ1-F1
#
_cell.length_a   1.000
_cell.length_b   1.000
_cell.length_c   1.000
_cell.angle_alpha   90.00
_cell.angle_beta   90.00
_cell.angle_gamma   90.00
#
_symmetry.space_group_name_H-M   'P 1'
#
loop_
_entity.id
_entity.type
_entity.pdbx_description
1 polymer ?
#
loop_
_entity_poly.entity_id
_entity_poly.type
_entity_poly.pdbx_seq_one_letter_code
_entity_poly.pdbx_strand_id
1 'polypeptide(L)'
;MRKIPKLLLILFIAAMTLPASFAAYAMVSSTSGQSSKATLSPLDSSALDVINADSIVISKQVLDNIKQSDPGNYERNVTLYKKLLIELNVHDKFKQEIERLVAANHKLPNLLIAYEFLYQSYGQISELEPMVVNKESGEKWSVIFYDYAKSRPVFAPRAFDSSYLEQLMQTPNLTTDDIMIADRVSFTIGKPFEEIISDRLKSISWKAANAGLGILYSADKLPRVQITAEQLDKYTASRKLTEDQVAQAFVIANKAGKSADSVIEHIKAGYSEEAILAQAYSEKYE
;
A
#
# COMPACT_ATOMS: atom_id res chain seq x y z
N MET A 1 32.51 -35.20 -41.27
CA MET A 1 31.30 -34.77 -40.55
C MET A 1 31.67 -34.47 -39.10
N ARG A 2 31.78 -33.19 -38.73
CA ARG A 2 32.20 -32.75 -37.38
C ARG A 2 30.96 -32.61 -36.49
N LYS A 3 30.96 -33.29 -35.35
CA LYS A 3 29.88 -33.23 -34.34
C LYS A 3 30.07 -31.97 -33.49
N ILE A 4 29.09 -31.08 -33.53
CA ILE A 4 29.00 -29.93 -32.62
C ILE A 4 28.53 -30.45 -31.25
N PRO A 5 29.19 -30.08 -30.14
CA PRO A 5 28.80 -30.54 -28.81
C PRO A 5 27.49 -29.86 -28.37
N LYS A 6 26.54 -30.65 -27.86
CA LYS A 6 25.21 -30.25 -27.39
C LYS A 6 25.20 -29.20 -26.27
N LEU A 7 26.36 -28.77 -25.77
CA LEU A 7 26.51 -27.72 -24.77
C LEU A 7 26.41 -26.30 -25.36
N LEU A 8 26.67 -26.11 -26.66
CA LEU A 8 26.58 -24.80 -27.33
C LEU A 8 25.15 -24.43 -27.79
N LEU A 9 24.23 -25.40 -27.83
CA LEU A 9 22.84 -25.17 -28.24
C LEU A 9 21.98 -24.65 -27.07
N ILE A 10 22.36 -24.93 -25.82
CA ILE A 10 21.62 -24.48 -24.63
C ILE A 10 21.98 -23.04 -24.25
N LEU A 11 23.20 -22.59 -24.58
CA LEU A 11 23.64 -21.22 -24.34
C LEU A 11 23.11 -20.20 -25.37
N PHE A 12 22.53 -20.66 -26.47
CA PHE A 12 21.89 -19.81 -27.48
C PHE A 12 20.37 -19.62 -27.26
N ILE A 13 19.76 -20.46 -26.43
CA ILE A 13 18.32 -20.36 -26.07
C ILE A 13 18.12 -19.48 -24.82
N ALA A 14 19.14 -19.34 -23.97
CA ALA A 14 19.09 -18.46 -22.79
C ALA A 14 19.41 -16.98 -23.09
N ALA A 15 19.72 -16.62 -24.34
CA ALA A 15 20.10 -15.25 -24.73
C ALA A 15 19.05 -14.53 -25.62
N MET A 16 17.83 -15.07 -25.75
CA MET A 16 16.78 -14.47 -26.60
C MET A 16 15.39 -14.35 -25.94
N THR A 17 15.30 -14.33 -24.61
CA THR A 17 14.04 -13.96 -23.92
C THR A 17 14.28 -12.80 -22.98
N LEU A 18 14.18 -11.59 -23.55
CA LEU A 18 13.81 -10.26 -23.02
C LEU A 18 14.48 -9.22 -23.95
N PRO A 19 13.78 -8.20 -24.52
CA PRO A 19 12.50 -7.61 -24.10
C PRO A 19 11.46 -7.47 -25.23
N ALA A 20 10.20 -7.83 -24.99
CA ALA A 20 9.11 -7.47 -25.89
C ALA A 20 7.79 -7.30 -25.12
N SER A 21 7.64 -6.12 -24.52
CA SER A 21 6.32 -5.54 -24.24
C SER A 21 6.45 -4.02 -24.27
N PHE A 22 6.70 -3.51 -25.49
CA PHE A 22 6.45 -2.13 -25.85
C PHE A 22 4.95 -1.94 -26.15
N ALA A 23 4.39 -0.91 -25.50
CA ALA A 23 3.37 0.02 -25.97
C ALA A 23 2.29 -0.44 -27.00
N ALA A 24 1.05 -0.41 -26.53
CA ALA A 24 -0.18 -0.13 -27.30
C ALA A 24 -1.23 0.33 -26.27
N TYR A 25 -1.95 1.45 -26.33
CA TYR A 25 -2.11 2.50 -27.34
C TYR A 25 -2.65 3.75 -26.63
N ALA A 26 -2.22 4.94 -27.05
CA ALA A 26 -2.94 6.19 -26.86
C ALA A 26 -3.81 6.44 -28.11
N MET A 27 -5.11 6.72 -27.95
CA MET A 27 -5.90 7.65 -28.78
C MET A 27 -7.40 7.58 -28.41
N VAL A 28 -7.88 8.58 -27.67
CA VAL A 28 -9.12 9.29 -28.06
C VAL A 28 -8.75 10.78 -28.00
N SER A 29 -8.76 11.40 -29.16
CA SER A 29 -8.33 12.77 -29.41
C SER A 29 -9.44 13.78 -29.16
N SER A 30 -9.01 14.93 -28.63
CA SER A 30 -9.43 16.29 -28.99
C SER A 30 -10.91 16.68 -28.86
N THR A 31 -11.21 17.43 -27.80
CA THR A 31 -12.06 18.62 -27.91
C THR A 31 -11.37 19.80 -27.20
N SER A 32 -11.07 20.81 -28.01
CA SER A 32 -10.65 22.18 -27.74
C SER A 32 -10.75 22.75 -26.31
N GLY A 33 -9.59 23.22 -25.81
CA GLY A 33 -9.37 24.63 -25.46
C GLY A 33 -10.01 25.21 -24.20
N GLN A 34 -9.24 25.27 -23.11
CA GLN A 34 -9.05 26.51 -22.35
C GLN A 34 -7.89 26.39 -21.34
N SER A 35 -6.90 27.25 -21.53
CA SER A 35 -5.79 27.49 -20.59
C SER A 35 -6.34 27.91 -19.22
N SER A 36 -6.18 27.07 -18.22
CA SER A 36 -6.33 27.44 -16.81
C SER A 36 -5.07 26.98 -16.06
N LYS A 37 -4.39 27.95 -15.43
CA LYS A 37 -3.32 27.70 -14.46
C LYS A 37 -3.88 26.81 -13.36
N ALA A 38 -3.53 25.53 -13.39
CA ALA A 38 -3.84 24.59 -12.32
C ALA A 38 -2.83 24.79 -11.19
N THR A 39 -3.24 25.54 -10.16
CA THR A 39 -2.66 25.45 -8.84
C THR A 39 -2.81 24.01 -8.36
N LEU A 40 -1.73 23.41 -7.88
CA LEU A 40 -1.70 22.09 -7.26
C LEU A 40 -2.67 22.07 -6.07
N SER A 41 -3.88 21.55 -6.28
CA SER A 41 -4.77 21.20 -5.18
C SER A 41 -4.28 19.89 -4.54
N PRO A 42 -4.17 19.83 -3.20
CA PRO A 42 -4.05 18.56 -2.50
C PRO A 42 -5.25 17.69 -2.86
N LEU A 43 -5.05 16.37 -2.81
CA LEU A 43 -6.11 15.36 -2.91
C LEU A 43 -7.41 15.87 -2.30
N ASP A 44 -8.46 15.79 -3.10
CA ASP A 44 -9.82 16.13 -2.74
C ASP A 44 -10.29 15.26 -1.56
N SER A 45 -10.00 15.76 -0.36
CA SER A 45 -10.42 15.23 0.93
C SER A 45 -11.86 15.61 1.27
N SER A 46 -12.61 16.18 0.31
CA SER A 46 -13.90 16.82 0.58
C SER A 46 -15.12 15.88 0.47
N ALA A 47 -14.92 14.58 0.24
CA ALA A 47 -15.97 13.57 0.24
C ALA A 47 -15.79 12.47 1.30
N LEU A 48 -14.86 12.63 2.24
CA LEU A 48 -14.98 12.03 3.55
C LEU A 48 -15.76 13.04 4.38
N ASP A 49 -17.04 12.77 4.62
CA ASP A 49 -17.77 13.40 5.72
C ASP A 49 -16.82 13.47 6.92
N VAL A 50 -16.77 14.64 7.56
CA VAL A 50 -15.95 14.92 8.74
C VAL A 50 -16.31 13.91 9.83
N ILE A 51 -15.68 12.73 9.80
CA ILE A 51 -15.63 11.83 10.93
C ILE A 51 -14.75 12.57 11.92
N ASN A 52 -15.40 13.38 12.76
CA ASN A 52 -14.73 14.13 13.80
C ASN A 52 -13.94 13.13 14.66
N ALA A 53 -12.65 13.36 14.86
CA ALA A 53 -11.80 12.53 15.72
C ALA A 53 -12.34 12.42 17.17
N ASP A 54 -13.24 13.31 17.56
CA ASP A 54 -13.96 13.24 18.83
C ASP A 54 -15.00 12.11 18.89
N SER A 55 -15.48 11.62 17.74
CA SER A 55 -16.43 10.49 17.65
C SER A 55 -15.77 9.13 17.92
N ILE A 56 -14.44 9.04 17.82
CA ILE A 56 -13.71 7.81 18.10
C ILE A 56 -13.56 7.63 19.61
N VAL A 57 -14.26 6.63 20.13
CA VAL A 57 -14.20 6.24 21.54
C VAL A 57 -13.05 5.25 21.75
N ILE A 58 -12.06 5.66 22.53
CA ILE A 58 -10.97 4.81 23.03
C ILE A 58 -11.28 4.49 24.49
N SER A 59 -11.12 3.22 24.89
CA SER A 59 -11.41 2.83 26.26
C SER A 59 -10.47 3.54 27.25
N LYS A 60 -10.99 3.86 28.44
CA LYS A 60 -10.20 4.52 29.48
C LYS A 60 -8.94 3.73 29.84
N GLN A 61 -9.05 2.40 29.90
CA GLN A 61 -7.90 1.52 30.17
C GLN A 61 -6.78 1.69 29.14
N VAL A 62 -7.12 1.77 27.85
CA VAL A 62 -6.13 2.01 26.79
C VAL A 62 -5.50 3.39 26.93
N LEU A 63 -6.30 4.42 27.22
CA LEU A 63 -5.78 5.78 27.47
C LEU A 63 -4.80 5.81 28.65
N ASP A 64 -5.17 5.15 29.76
CA ASP A 64 -4.33 5.04 30.95
C ASP A 64 -3.00 4.32 30.62
N ASN A 65 -3.04 3.24 29.83
CA ASN A 65 -1.84 2.52 29.39
C ASN A 65 -0.95 3.35 28.47
N ILE A 66 -1.52 4.10 27.51
CA ILE A 66 -0.76 5.02 26.66
C ILE A 66 -0.07 6.08 27.52
N LYS A 67 -0.81 6.66 28.48
CA LYS A 67 -0.27 7.68 29.39
C LYS A 67 0.83 7.13 30.29
N GLN A 68 0.69 5.89 30.76
CA GLN A 68 1.71 5.23 31.59
C GLN A 68 2.97 4.90 30.78
N SER A 69 2.82 4.44 29.54
CA SER A 69 3.95 4.07 28.69
C SER A 69 4.75 5.27 28.20
N ASP A 70 4.09 6.39 27.89
CA ASP A 70 4.75 7.61 27.42
C ASP A 70 3.98 8.87 27.87
N PRO A 71 4.18 9.31 29.12
CA PRO A 71 3.48 10.48 29.65
C PRO A 71 3.79 11.77 28.87
N GLY A 72 4.99 11.88 28.30
CA GLY A 72 5.46 13.09 27.62
C GLY A 72 4.79 13.31 26.26
N ASN A 73 4.45 12.21 25.56
CA ASN A 73 3.80 12.27 24.25
C ASN A 73 2.34 11.81 24.27
N TYR A 74 1.71 11.66 25.44
CA TYR A 74 0.35 11.11 25.58
C TYR A 74 -0.66 11.72 24.60
N GLU A 75 -0.83 13.05 24.59
CA GLU A 75 -1.80 13.74 23.72
C GLU A 75 -1.49 13.56 22.23
N ARG A 76 -0.19 13.61 21.87
CA ARG A 76 0.28 13.35 20.51
C ARG A 76 -0.09 11.92 20.08
N ASN A 77 0.20 10.94 20.92
CA ASN A 77 -0.06 9.52 20.65
C ASN A 77 -1.56 9.23 20.51
N VAL A 78 -2.40 9.78 21.38
CA VAL A 78 -3.86 9.65 21.28
C VAL A 78 -4.38 10.27 19.98
N THR A 79 -3.88 11.46 19.62
CA THR A 79 -4.25 12.14 18.37
C THR A 79 -3.85 11.31 17.14
N LEU A 80 -2.62 10.81 17.11
CA LEU A 80 -2.11 9.98 16.01
C LEU A 80 -2.87 8.65 15.88
N TYR A 81 -3.24 8.03 17.00
CA TYR A 81 -4.04 6.81 16.98
C TYR A 81 -5.44 7.06 16.41
N LYS A 82 -6.15 8.09 16.88
CA LYS A 82 -7.45 8.48 16.33
C LYS A 82 -7.37 8.80 14.84
N LYS A 83 -6.33 9.55 14.43
CA LYS A 83 -6.08 9.89 13.04
C LYS A 83 -5.90 8.65 12.18
N LEU A 84 -5.09 7.69 12.61
CA LEU A 84 -4.90 6.41 11.90
C LEU A 84 -6.21 5.64 11.76
N LEU A 85 -7.01 5.54 12.84
CA LEU A 85 -8.29 4.83 12.80
C LEU A 85 -9.25 5.41 11.75
N ILE A 86 -9.25 6.73 11.59
CA ILE A 86 -10.10 7.44 10.63
C ILE A 86 -9.53 7.34 9.21
N GLU A 87 -8.27 7.73 9.01
CA GLU A 87 -7.64 7.79 7.69
C GLU A 87 -7.60 6.41 7.01
N LEU A 88 -7.31 5.36 7.79
CA LEU A 88 -7.27 3.99 7.28
C LEU A 88 -8.61 3.26 7.46
N ASN A 89 -9.69 3.96 7.83
CA ASN A 89 -11.04 3.40 8.04
C ASN A 89 -10.98 2.04 8.75
N VAL A 90 -10.32 1.99 9.91
CA VAL A 90 -9.97 0.74 10.58
C VAL A 90 -11.23 0.03 11.06
N HIS A 91 -11.32 -1.28 10.82
CA HIS A 91 -12.44 -2.09 11.30
C HIS A 91 -12.35 -2.28 12.83
N ASP A 92 -13.49 -2.29 13.53
CA ASP A 92 -13.54 -2.38 15.01
C ASP A 92 -12.80 -3.60 15.58
N LYS A 93 -12.91 -4.76 14.91
CA LYS A 93 -12.12 -5.97 15.23
C LYS A 93 -10.62 -5.70 15.29
N PHE A 94 -10.08 -4.91 14.37
CA PHE A 94 -8.65 -4.59 14.32
C PHE A 94 -8.29 -3.49 15.32
N LYS A 95 -9.18 -2.51 15.53
CA LYS A 95 -9.06 -1.54 16.63
C LYS A 95 -8.95 -2.25 17.99
N GLN A 96 -9.80 -3.24 18.24
CA GLN A 96 -9.76 -4.04 19.47
C GLN A 96 -8.43 -4.79 19.62
N GLU A 97 -7.87 -5.30 18.53
CA GLU A 97 -6.57 -5.98 18.57
C GLU A 97 -5.41 -5.02 18.88
N ILE A 98 -5.41 -3.82 18.29
CA ILE A 98 -4.46 -2.76 18.66
C ILE A 98 -4.60 -2.44 20.15
N GLU A 99 -5.83 -2.27 20.65
CA GLU A 99 -6.10 -1.97 22.06
C GLU A 99 -5.67 -3.10 23.01
N ARG A 100 -5.85 -4.37 22.60
CA ARG A 100 -5.34 -5.54 23.32
C ARG A 100 -3.81 -5.49 23.42
N LEU A 101 -3.12 -5.16 22.34
CA LEU A 101 -1.67 -5.07 22.30
C LEU A 101 -1.13 -3.90 23.15
N VAL A 102 -1.82 -2.75 23.14
CA VAL A 102 -1.51 -1.65 24.08
C VAL A 102 -1.68 -2.10 25.53
N ALA A 103 -2.74 -2.87 25.83
CA ALA A 103 -2.95 -3.43 27.16
C ALA A 103 -1.91 -4.51 27.56
N ALA A 104 -1.26 -5.12 26.57
CA ALA A 104 -0.11 -6.01 26.76
C ALA A 104 1.24 -5.27 26.87
N ASN A 105 1.21 -3.94 27.05
CA ASN A 105 2.38 -3.05 27.17
C ASN A 105 3.21 -2.87 25.88
N HIS A 106 2.69 -3.20 24.71
CA HIS A 106 3.34 -2.79 23.46
C HIS A 106 3.23 -1.28 23.25
N LYS A 107 4.31 -0.67 22.72
CA LYS A 107 4.35 0.77 22.50
C LYS A 107 3.40 1.16 21.36
N LEU A 108 2.52 2.12 21.63
CA LEU A 108 1.56 2.60 20.62
C LEU A 108 2.24 3.07 19.33
N PRO A 109 3.32 3.89 19.35
CA PRO A 109 4.02 4.26 18.11
C PRO A 109 4.43 3.06 17.25
N ASN A 110 4.92 1.97 17.87
CA ASN A 110 5.32 0.78 17.14
C ASN A 110 4.12 0.09 16.48
N LEU A 111 2.99 0.01 17.18
CA LEU A 111 1.74 -0.55 16.64
C LEU A 111 1.24 0.25 15.45
N LEU A 112 1.27 1.58 15.52
CA LEU A 112 0.81 2.45 14.43
C LEU A 112 1.70 2.32 13.18
N ILE A 113 3.03 2.27 13.37
CA ILE A 113 4.00 2.06 12.26
C ILE A 113 3.77 0.70 11.59
N ALA A 114 3.69 -0.37 12.37
CA ALA A 114 3.47 -1.72 11.83
C ALA A 114 2.10 -1.83 11.14
N TYR A 115 1.04 -1.27 11.74
CA TYR A 115 -0.29 -1.29 11.15
C TYR A 115 -0.35 -0.56 9.81
N GLU A 116 0.20 0.66 9.72
CA GLU A 116 0.19 1.43 8.46
C GLU A 116 1.00 0.72 7.37
N PHE A 117 2.16 0.17 7.70
CA PHE A 117 2.96 -0.62 6.74
C PHE A 117 2.21 -1.87 6.24
N LEU A 118 1.63 -2.65 7.16
CA LEU A 118 0.84 -3.84 6.80
C LEU A 118 -0.39 -3.46 5.99
N TYR A 119 -1.09 -2.38 6.34
CA TYR A 119 -2.23 -1.86 5.58
C TYR A 119 -1.85 -1.60 4.11
N GLN A 120 -0.76 -0.86 3.87
CA GLN A 120 -0.28 -0.56 2.52
C GLN A 120 0.19 -1.81 1.76
N SER A 121 0.54 -2.87 2.48
CA SER A 121 1.06 -4.11 1.93
C SER A 121 -0.01 -5.19 1.72
N TYR A 122 -1.27 -4.92 2.08
CA TYR A 122 -2.35 -5.92 2.20
C TYR A 122 -2.06 -7.02 3.23
N GLY A 123 -1.25 -6.71 4.25
CA GLY A 123 -0.90 -7.63 5.33
C GLY A 123 -2.09 -8.03 6.20
N GLN A 124 -1.88 -9.08 6.98
CA GLN A 124 -2.85 -9.65 7.90
C GLN A 124 -2.68 -9.09 9.32
N ILE A 125 -3.79 -9.00 10.06
CA ILE A 125 -3.76 -8.56 11.46
C ILE A 125 -2.90 -9.47 12.35
N SER A 126 -2.81 -10.76 12.04
CA SER A 126 -1.96 -11.74 12.75
C SER A 126 -0.47 -11.43 12.64
N GLU A 127 -0.06 -10.57 11.70
CA GLU A 127 1.33 -10.20 11.45
C GLU A 127 1.74 -8.94 12.24
N LEU A 128 0.77 -8.24 12.84
CA LEU A 128 0.99 -7.00 13.59
C LEU A 128 1.85 -7.23 14.84
N GLU A 129 1.45 -8.15 15.71
CA GLU A 129 2.17 -8.42 16.96
C GLU A 129 3.60 -8.93 16.71
N PRO A 130 3.86 -9.91 15.81
CA PRO A 130 5.23 -10.31 15.47
C PRO A 130 6.13 -9.16 15.01
N MET A 131 5.62 -8.25 14.16
CA MET A 131 6.41 -7.09 13.73
C MET A 131 6.80 -6.17 14.89
N VAL A 132 5.85 -5.92 15.80
CA VAL A 132 6.09 -5.07 16.97
C VAL A 132 7.05 -5.73 17.95
N VAL A 133 6.92 -7.04 18.18
CA VAL A 133 7.86 -7.81 19.01
C VAL A 133 9.28 -7.73 18.46
N ASN A 134 9.46 -7.88 17.14
CA ASN A 134 10.77 -7.72 16.51
C ASN A 134 11.34 -6.32 16.75
N LYS A 135 10.53 -5.27 16.57
CA LYS A 135 10.94 -3.89 16.84
C LYS A 135 11.35 -3.68 18.30
N GLU A 136 10.60 -4.23 19.23
CA GLU A 136 10.83 -4.09 20.67
C GLU A 136 12.03 -4.93 21.16
N SER A 137 12.40 -5.98 20.43
CA SER A 137 13.65 -6.72 20.63
C SER A 137 14.91 -5.98 20.17
N GLY A 138 14.75 -4.81 19.53
CA GLY A 138 15.84 -3.92 19.13
C GLY A 138 16.10 -3.87 17.62
N GLU A 139 15.33 -4.61 16.82
CA GLU A 139 15.45 -4.56 15.36
C GLU A 139 14.99 -3.19 14.80
N LYS A 140 15.51 -2.80 13.64
CA LYS A 140 15.14 -1.54 12.98
C LYS A 140 13.96 -1.76 12.05
N TRP A 141 13.06 -0.77 11.94
CA TRP A 141 11.92 -0.83 11.03
C TRP A 141 12.31 -1.13 9.57
N SER A 142 13.42 -0.56 9.09
CA SER A 142 13.90 -0.80 7.73
C SER A 142 14.25 -2.27 7.49
N VAL A 143 14.76 -2.98 8.50
CA VAL A 143 15.09 -4.41 8.41
C VAL A 143 13.82 -5.25 8.47
N ILE A 144 12.93 -4.96 9.43
CA ILE A 144 11.64 -5.65 9.59
C ILE A 144 10.82 -5.56 8.30
N PHE A 145 10.71 -4.36 7.72
CA PHE A 145 9.96 -4.13 6.49
C PHE A 145 10.61 -4.83 5.30
N TYR A 146 11.94 -4.79 5.18
CA TYR A 146 12.68 -5.47 4.13
C TYR A 146 12.47 -6.99 4.19
N ASP A 147 12.60 -7.60 5.36
CA ASP A 147 12.41 -9.04 5.54
C ASP A 147 10.96 -9.46 5.29
N TYR A 148 9.99 -8.62 5.69
CA TYR A 148 8.60 -8.83 5.35
C TYR A 148 8.35 -8.82 3.83
N ALA A 149 8.90 -7.83 3.11
CA ALA A 149 8.75 -7.75 1.66
C ALA A 149 9.45 -8.91 0.93
N LYS A 150 10.66 -9.25 1.35
CA LYS A 150 11.49 -10.31 0.76
C LYS A 150 10.93 -11.71 0.98
N SER A 151 10.26 -11.96 2.09
CA SER A 151 9.65 -13.27 2.39
C SER A 151 8.38 -13.56 1.59
N ARG A 152 7.92 -12.61 0.76
CA ARG A 152 6.68 -12.73 -0.01
C ARG A 152 6.92 -12.69 -1.51
N PRO A 153 6.10 -13.42 -2.29
CA PRO A 153 6.13 -13.30 -3.74
C PRO A 153 5.68 -11.89 -4.16
N VAL A 154 6.33 -11.37 -5.20
CA VAL A 154 5.90 -10.11 -5.82
C VAL A 154 4.57 -10.34 -6.51
N PHE A 155 3.59 -9.47 -6.22
CA PHE A 155 2.28 -9.54 -6.85
C PHE A 155 2.38 -9.29 -8.35
N ALA A 156 1.86 -10.24 -9.12
CA ALA A 156 1.59 -10.10 -10.52
C ALA A 156 0.07 -10.17 -10.71
N PRO A 157 -0.56 -9.14 -11.30
CA PRO A 157 -1.99 -9.17 -11.60
C PRO A 157 -2.34 -10.40 -12.45
N ARG A 158 -3.50 -10.99 -12.18
CA ARG A 158 -4.00 -12.13 -12.95
C ARG A 158 -4.29 -11.70 -14.39
N ALA A 159 -3.88 -12.55 -15.33
CA ALA A 159 -4.35 -12.47 -16.71
C ALA A 159 -5.77 -13.05 -16.79
N PHE A 160 -6.79 -12.20 -16.66
CA PHE A 160 -8.18 -12.61 -16.78
C PHE A 160 -8.52 -12.99 -18.23
N ASP A 161 -9.34 -14.04 -18.39
CA ASP A 161 -9.98 -14.30 -19.68
C ASP A 161 -10.88 -13.09 -20.05
N SER A 162 -10.84 -12.66 -21.31
CA SER A 162 -11.54 -11.45 -21.74
C SER A 162 -13.06 -11.56 -21.57
N SER A 163 -13.64 -12.73 -21.84
CA SER A 163 -15.09 -12.94 -21.69
C SER A 163 -15.49 -12.95 -20.21
N TYR A 164 -14.65 -13.54 -19.35
CA TYR A 164 -14.88 -13.51 -17.91
C TYR A 164 -14.74 -12.10 -17.32
N LEU A 165 -13.74 -11.33 -17.75
CA LEU A 165 -13.59 -9.94 -17.32
C LEU A 165 -14.79 -9.08 -17.74
N GLU A 166 -15.30 -9.27 -18.96
CA GLU A 166 -16.50 -8.58 -19.41
C GLU A 166 -17.72 -8.92 -18.54
N GLN A 167 -17.90 -10.20 -18.17
CA GLN A 167 -18.96 -10.61 -17.24
C GLN A 167 -18.83 -9.96 -15.86
N LEU A 168 -17.60 -9.88 -15.33
CA LEU A 168 -17.36 -9.17 -14.06
C LEU A 168 -17.74 -7.69 -14.18
N MET A 169 -17.34 -7.02 -15.26
CA MET A 169 -17.64 -5.60 -15.49
C MET A 169 -19.13 -5.31 -15.69
N GLN A 170 -19.93 -6.31 -16.08
CA GLN A 170 -21.39 -6.21 -16.20
C GLN A 170 -22.13 -6.57 -14.91
N THR A 171 -21.43 -7.09 -13.90
CA THR A 171 -22.05 -7.50 -12.63
C THR A 171 -22.45 -6.27 -11.82
N PRO A 172 -23.74 -6.12 -11.42
CA PRO A 172 -24.18 -4.98 -10.63
C PRO A 172 -23.40 -4.83 -9.33
N ASN A 173 -23.08 -3.58 -8.99
CA ASN A 173 -22.31 -3.20 -7.78
C ASN A 173 -20.87 -3.71 -7.73
N LEU A 174 -20.32 -4.19 -8.87
CA LEU A 174 -18.91 -4.49 -9.02
C LEU A 174 -18.22 -3.35 -9.78
N THR A 175 -17.09 -2.88 -9.26
CA THR A 175 -16.25 -1.88 -9.93
C THR A 175 -14.91 -2.47 -10.35
N THR A 176 -14.16 -1.76 -11.20
CA THR A 176 -12.78 -2.13 -11.53
C THR A 176 -11.90 -2.20 -10.27
N ASP A 177 -12.10 -1.29 -9.30
CA ASP A 177 -11.36 -1.32 -8.04
C ASP A 177 -11.70 -2.60 -7.25
N ASP A 178 -12.96 -3.05 -7.22
CA ASP A 178 -13.32 -4.31 -6.57
C ASP A 178 -12.61 -5.50 -7.20
N ILE A 179 -12.52 -5.57 -8.54
CA ILE A 179 -11.79 -6.64 -9.25
C ILE A 179 -10.31 -6.62 -8.86
N MET A 180 -9.68 -5.45 -8.90
CA MET A 180 -8.25 -5.34 -8.59
C MET A 180 -7.93 -5.62 -7.12
N ILE A 181 -8.78 -5.14 -6.19
CA ILE A 181 -8.63 -5.42 -4.75
C ILE A 181 -8.82 -6.92 -4.50
N ALA A 182 -9.82 -7.55 -5.11
CA ALA A 182 -10.06 -8.98 -4.96
C ALA A 182 -8.89 -9.82 -5.47
N ASP A 183 -8.29 -9.46 -6.62
CA ASP A 183 -7.12 -10.14 -7.15
C ASP A 183 -5.90 -10.00 -6.21
N ARG A 184 -5.68 -8.79 -5.69
CA ARG A 184 -4.61 -8.54 -4.72
C ARG A 184 -4.82 -9.31 -3.41
N VAL A 185 -6.04 -9.34 -2.88
CA VAL A 185 -6.39 -10.10 -1.68
C VAL A 185 -6.22 -11.60 -1.93
N SER A 186 -6.80 -12.12 -3.01
CA SER A 186 -6.66 -13.50 -3.48
C SER A 186 -5.19 -13.93 -3.52
N PHE A 187 -4.33 -13.13 -4.15
CA PHE A 187 -2.89 -13.38 -4.19
C PHE A 187 -2.26 -13.41 -2.78
N THR A 188 -2.65 -12.49 -1.92
CA THR A 188 -2.03 -12.32 -0.59
C THR A 188 -2.35 -13.47 0.36
N ILE A 189 -3.58 -14.00 0.33
CA ILE A 189 -4.00 -15.08 1.23
C ILE A 189 -4.09 -16.45 0.55
N GLY A 190 -3.82 -16.53 -0.76
CA GLY A 190 -3.85 -17.76 -1.54
C GLY A 190 -5.24 -18.38 -1.72
N LYS A 191 -6.31 -17.60 -1.51
CA LYS A 191 -7.69 -18.05 -1.73
C LYS A 191 -8.12 -17.81 -3.18
N PRO A 192 -9.06 -18.60 -3.73
CA PRO A 192 -9.60 -18.36 -5.07
C PRO A 192 -10.23 -16.98 -5.22
N PHE A 193 -9.98 -16.32 -6.35
CA PHE A 193 -10.51 -14.98 -6.67
C PHE A 193 -12.04 -14.92 -6.60
N GLU A 194 -12.69 -15.98 -7.07
CA GLU A 194 -14.13 -16.11 -7.14
C GLU A 194 -14.77 -16.11 -5.74
N GLU A 195 -14.08 -16.71 -4.75
CA GLU A 195 -14.50 -16.65 -3.35
C GLU A 195 -14.39 -15.23 -2.80
N ILE A 196 -13.29 -14.52 -3.11
CA ILE A 196 -13.07 -13.14 -2.64
C ILE A 196 -14.11 -12.18 -3.21
N ILE A 197 -14.41 -12.29 -4.50
CA ILE A 197 -15.47 -11.48 -5.14
C ILE A 197 -16.84 -11.82 -4.57
N SER A 198 -17.13 -13.10 -4.33
CA SER A 198 -18.39 -13.52 -3.71
C SER A 198 -18.56 -12.93 -2.31
N ASP A 199 -17.50 -12.95 -1.49
CA ASP A 199 -17.50 -12.37 -0.15
C ASP A 199 -17.66 -10.84 -0.19
N ARG A 200 -17.03 -10.17 -1.18
CA ARG A 200 -17.22 -8.74 -1.41
C ARG A 200 -18.66 -8.38 -1.79
N LEU A 201 -19.31 -9.16 -2.66
CA LEU A 201 -20.69 -8.92 -3.09
C LEU A 201 -21.73 -9.16 -1.99
N LYS A 202 -21.42 -10.07 -1.04
CA LYS A 202 -22.25 -10.29 0.16
C LYS A 202 -22.02 -9.24 1.25
N SER A 203 -20.91 -8.51 1.17
CA SER A 203 -20.49 -7.51 2.15
C SER A 203 -20.86 -6.10 1.72
N ILE A 204 -21.09 -5.23 2.69
CA ILE A 204 -21.42 -3.83 2.41
C ILE A 204 -20.19 -3.07 1.88
N SER A 205 -18.98 -3.42 2.33
CA SER A 205 -17.72 -2.76 1.96
C SER A 205 -16.53 -3.72 2.00
N TRP A 206 -15.40 -3.32 1.42
CA TRP A 206 -14.12 -4.02 1.57
C TRP A 206 -13.67 -4.10 3.03
N LYS A 207 -13.93 -3.06 3.82
CA LYS A 207 -13.67 -3.07 5.28
C LYS A 207 -14.29 -4.28 5.96
N ALA A 208 -15.55 -4.61 5.65
CA ALA A 208 -16.25 -5.75 6.25
C ALA A 208 -15.73 -7.08 5.68
N ALA A 209 -15.56 -7.19 4.36
CA ALA A 209 -15.07 -8.41 3.71
C ALA A 209 -13.67 -8.79 4.21
N ASN A 210 -12.73 -7.84 4.21
CA ASN A 210 -11.35 -8.07 4.61
C ASN A 210 -11.19 -8.33 6.11
N ALA A 211 -12.08 -7.79 6.96
CA ALA A 211 -12.08 -8.11 8.39
C ALA A 211 -12.35 -9.59 8.68
N GLY A 212 -13.19 -10.24 7.86
CA GLY A 212 -13.44 -11.68 7.90
C GLY A 212 -12.22 -12.50 7.47
N LEU A 213 -11.44 -11.98 6.53
CA LEU A 213 -10.22 -12.58 6.00
C LEU A 213 -8.95 -12.23 6.83
N GLY A 214 -9.07 -11.32 7.79
CA GLY A 214 -7.95 -10.84 8.59
C GLY A 214 -7.04 -9.84 7.86
N ILE A 215 -7.43 -9.32 6.69
CA ILE A 215 -6.64 -8.37 5.89
C ILE A 215 -6.90 -6.94 6.36
N LEU A 216 -5.84 -6.16 6.56
CA LEU A 216 -5.95 -4.82 7.14
C LEU A 216 -6.51 -3.77 6.18
N TYR A 217 -6.27 -3.94 4.88
CA TYR A 217 -6.74 -2.99 3.86
C TYR A 217 -8.27 -2.90 3.88
N SER A 218 -8.81 -1.68 4.02
CA SER A 218 -10.24 -1.46 4.27
C SER A 218 -10.88 -0.46 3.29
N ALA A 219 -10.08 0.21 2.46
CA ALA A 219 -10.59 1.22 1.53
C ALA A 219 -11.31 0.55 0.35
N ASP A 220 -12.39 1.18 -0.11
CA ASP A 220 -13.17 0.66 -1.24
C ASP A 220 -12.57 1.03 -2.61
N LYS A 221 -11.53 1.87 -2.62
CA LYS A 221 -10.84 2.31 -3.83
C LYS A 221 -9.34 2.15 -3.67
N LEU A 222 -8.65 1.83 -4.76
CA LEU A 222 -7.19 1.79 -4.76
C LEU A 222 -6.63 3.20 -4.78
N PRO A 223 -5.52 3.48 -4.06
CA PRO A 223 -4.80 4.74 -4.21
C PRO A 223 -4.33 4.88 -5.66
N ARG A 224 -4.64 6.01 -6.28
CA ARG A 224 -4.18 6.38 -7.62
C ARG A 224 -3.17 7.51 -7.47
N VAL A 225 -2.05 7.37 -8.16
CA VAL A 225 -1.06 8.45 -8.25
C VAL A 225 -1.06 8.99 -9.66
N GLN A 226 -1.26 10.30 -9.79
CA GLN A 226 -1.22 10.99 -11.07
C GLN A 226 0.18 11.52 -11.29
N ILE A 227 0.71 11.28 -12.49
CA ILE A 227 2.01 11.77 -12.93
C ILE A 227 1.76 12.49 -14.25
N THR A 228 2.01 13.79 -14.29
CA THR A 228 1.86 14.56 -15.54
C THR A 228 3.05 14.32 -16.46
N ALA A 229 2.89 14.60 -17.75
CA ALA A 229 3.99 14.52 -18.71
C ALA A 229 5.16 15.42 -18.29
N GLU A 230 4.88 16.64 -17.80
CA GLU A 230 5.91 17.57 -17.34
C GLU A 230 6.68 17.03 -16.12
N GLN A 231 6.00 16.35 -15.20
CA GLN A 231 6.64 15.72 -14.05
C GLN A 231 7.50 14.53 -14.47
N LEU A 232 6.99 13.71 -15.38
CA LEU A 232 7.73 12.57 -15.93
C LEU A 232 9.00 13.05 -16.65
N ASP A 233 8.87 14.05 -17.53
CA ASP A 233 9.98 14.66 -18.26
C ASP A 233 10.99 15.32 -17.32
N LYS A 234 10.51 16.06 -16.31
CA LYS A 234 11.36 16.67 -15.28
C LYS A 234 12.28 15.63 -14.67
N TYR A 235 11.77 14.49 -14.22
CA TYR A 235 12.57 13.52 -13.48
C TYR A 235 13.38 12.57 -14.38
N THR A 236 12.87 12.20 -15.54
CA THR A 236 13.62 11.36 -16.50
C THR A 236 14.80 12.14 -17.10
N ALA A 237 14.56 13.37 -17.59
CA ALA A 237 15.60 14.16 -18.26
C ALA A 237 16.61 14.78 -17.27
N SER A 238 16.15 15.36 -16.17
CA SER A 238 17.07 16.07 -15.24
C SER A 238 17.74 15.16 -14.22
N ARG A 239 17.14 14.02 -13.86
CA ARG A 239 17.63 13.14 -12.78
C ARG A 239 18.09 11.76 -13.24
N LYS A 240 18.06 11.48 -14.55
CA LYS A 240 18.51 10.20 -15.15
C LYS A 240 17.82 8.96 -14.56
N LEU A 241 16.55 9.10 -14.18
CA LEU A 241 15.71 7.98 -13.73
C LEU A 241 14.95 7.40 -14.91
N THR A 242 14.64 6.10 -14.83
CA THR A 242 13.69 5.44 -15.74
C THR A 242 12.24 5.83 -15.40
N GLU A 243 11.32 5.70 -16.35
CA GLU A 243 9.89 5.96 -16.10
C GLU A 243 9.36 5.12 -14.93
N ASP A 244 9.75 3.85 -14.84
CA ASP A 244 9.38 2.94 -13.75
C ASP A 244 9.87 3.46 -12.39
N GLN A 245 11.11 3.96 -12.31
CA GLN A 245 11.63 4.54 -11.08
C GLN A 245 10.90 5.82 -10.69
N VAL A 246 10.49 6.64 -11.66
CA VAL A 246 9.67 7.84 -11.40
C VAL A 246 8.30 7.41 -10.88
N ALA A 247 7.64 6.45 -11.54
CA ALA A 247 6.35 5.93 -11.10
C ALA A 247 6.42 5.34 -9.69
N GLN A 248 7.44 4.53 -9.41
CA GLN A 248 7.67 3.97 -8.08
C GLN A 248 7.90 5.08 -7.04
N ALA A 249 8.68 6.12 -7.34
CA ALA A 249 8.90 7.23 -6.43
C ALA A 249 7.59 7.95 -6.04
N PHE A 250 6.70 8.13 -7.01
CA PHE A 250 5.38 8.74 -6.80
C PHE A 250 4.47 7.85 -5.93
N VAL A 251 4.52 6.53 -6.13
CA VAL A 251 3.81 5.57 -5.28
C VAL A 251 4.35 5.59 -3.84
N ILE A 252 5.67 5.53 -3.66
CA ILE A 252 6.31 5.58 -2.33
C ILE A 252 6.00 6.92 -1.65
N ALA A 253 6.05 8.03 -2.38
CA ALA A 253 5.72 9.36 -1.87
C ALA A 253 4.28 9.42 -1.36
N ASN A 254 3.33 8.85 -2.10
CA ASN A 254 1.94 8.75 -1.67
C ASN A 254 1.80 7.91 -0.38
N LYS A 255 2.42 6.72 -0.32
CA LYS A 255 2.41 5.85 0.87
C LYS A 255 3.07 6.50 2.10
N ALA A 256 4.14 7.26 1.89
CA ALA A 256 4.93 7.90 2.94
C ALA A 256 4.34 9.24 3.40
N GLY A 257 3.34 9.78 2.69
CA GLY A 257 2.86 11.16 2.91
C GLY A 257 3.94 12.22 2.65
N LYS A 258 4.84 11.98 1.68
CA LYS A 258 5.96 12.86 1.33
C LYS A 258 5.82 13.37 -0.11
N SER A 259 6.66 14.33 -0.49
CA SER A 259 6.75 14.77 -1.89
C SER A 259 7.58 13.79 -2.73
N ALA A 260 7.26 13.69 -4.02
CA ALA A 260 8.03 12.88 -4.96
C ALA A 260 9.50 13.36 -5.07
N ASP A 261 9.75 14.67 -5.03
CA ASP A 261 11.11 15.23 -5.03
C ASP A 261 11.95 14.67 -3.87
N SER A 262 11.39 14.59 -2.66
CA SER A 262 12.09 14.07 -1.47
C SER A 262 12.41 12.58 -1.61
N VAL A 263 11.44 11.78 -2.07
CA VAL A 263 11.63 10.34 -2.28
C VAL A 263 12.65 10.05 -3.38
N ILE A 264 12.66 10.85 -4.44
CA ILE A 264 13.62 10.72 -5.55
C ILE A 264 15.06 10.89 -5.08
N GLU A 265 15.35 11.82 -4.17
CA GLU A 265 16.71 11.94 -3.63
C GLU A 265 17.12 10.69 -2.82
N HIS A 266 16.20 10.08 -2.08
CA HIS A 266 16.48 8.83 -1.35
C HIS A 266 16.74 7.67 -2.31
N ILE A 267 15.93 7.52 -3.37
CA ILE A 267 16.15 6.51 -4.41
C ILE A 267 17.52 6.69 -5.07
N LYS A 268 17.90 7.93 -5.41
CA LYS A 268 19.23 8.22 -5.97
C LYS A 268 20.38 7.93 -5.00
N ALA A 269 20.13 8.06 -3.70
CA ALA A 269 21.08 7.67 -2.67
C ALA A 269 21.12 6.15 -2.41
N GLY A 270 20.31 5.35 -3.14
CA GLY A 270 20.31 3.89 -3.06
C GLY A 270 19.44 3.32 -1.94
N TYR A 271 18.53 4.11 -1.37
CA TYR A 271 17.60 3.64 -0.34
C TYR A 271 16.54 2.74 -0.97
N SER A 272 16.18 1.66 -0.28
CA SER A 272 15.04 0.82 -0.67
C SER A 272 13.71 1.48 -0.30
N GLU A 273 12.61 1.00 -0.88
CA GLU A 273 11.24 1.43 -0.52
C GLU A 273 11.00 1.26 0.99
N GLU A 274 11.42 0.13 1.54
CA GLU A 274 11.25 -0.20 2.96
C GLU A 274 12.02 0.74 3.87
N ALA A 275 13.23 1.15 3.49
CA ALA A 275 14.00 2.13 4.23
C ALA A 275 13.33 3.51 4.24
N ILE A 276 12.76 3.92 3.09
CA ILE A 276 12.06 5.21 2.96
C ILE A 276 10.77 5.20 3.79
N LEU A 277 9.97 4.13 3.72
CA LEU A 277 8.75 3.97 4.50
C LEU A 277 9.04 3.89 6.00
N ALA A 278 10.05 3.12 6.40
CA ALA A 278 10.48 3.03 7.80
C ALA A 278 10.84 4.40 8.38
N GLN A 279 11.63 5.20 7.64
CA GLN A 279 11.97 6.54 8.07
C GLN A 279 10.72 7.43 8.17
N ALA A 280 9.89 7.46 7.13
CA ALA A 280 8.71 8.32 7.09
C ALA A 280 7.70 8.01 8.22
N TYR A 281 7.47 6.71 8.50
CA TYR A 281 6.58 6.31 9.59
C TYR A 281 7.19 6.54 10.97
N SER A 282 8.50 6.35 11.13
CA SER A 282 9.17 6.71 12.39
C SER A 282 9.07 8.21 12.66
N GLU A 283 9.33 9.07 11.66
CA GLU A 283 9.15 10.53 11.79
C GLU A 283 7.70 10.94 12.12
N LYS A 284 6.72 10.16 11.65
CA LYS A 284 5.29 10.42 11.92
C LYS A 284 4.92 10.06 13.35
N TYR A 285 5.36 8.91 13.85
CA TYR A 285 4.83 8.29 15.07
C TYR A 285 5.75 8.32 16.29
N GLU A 286 7.07 8.38 16.12
CA GLU A 286 8.05 8.53 17.20
C GLU A 286 8.35 10.03 17.43
#